data_AF-A0A7Z9WJV7-F1
#
_entry.id   AF-A0A7Z9WJV7-F1
#
_cell.length_a   1.000
_cell.length_b   1.000
_cell.length_c   1.000
_cell.angle_alpha   90.00
_cell.angle_beta   90.00
_cell.angle_gamma   90.00
#
_symmetry.space_group_name_H-M   'P 1'
#
loop_
_entity.id
_entity.type
_entity.pdbx_description
1 polymer ?
#
loop_
_entity_poly.entity_id
_entity_poly.type
_entity_poly.pdbx_seq_one_letter_code
_entity_poly.pdbx_strand_id
1 'polypeptide(L)'
;MKSLKENLRDRKWMSYLRNLEKYGNDHEEVEIVGLSPEVRRTVVTSIEMFHKTLDYGQAGDNIGCLLRGIDRDEVERGMVLAAPGSIKPHTEFMGEVYVLRKEEGGRHTPFFSGYKPQFYIRTMDVTGEIILPEGVEMVMPGDNVNLRVKLIEPVALEKGSRFAIREGGRTVGAGVITDIIE
;
A
#
# COMPACT_ATOMS: atom_id res chain seq x y z
N MET A 1 29.57 21.18 7.88
CA MET A 1 28.21 21.04 7.30
C MET A 1 28.37 20.61 5.83
N LYS A 2 28.51 19.31 5.58
CA LYS A 2 28.79 18.80 4.22
C LYS A 2 27.48 18.66 3.45
N SER A 3 27.32 19.52 2.45
CA SER A 3 26.36 19.40 1.36
C SER A 3 26.55 18.06 0.65
N LEU A 4 25.52 17.21 0.64
CA LEU A 4 25.49 15.97 -0.13
C LEU A 4 24.47 16.11 -1.26
N LYS A 5 25.01 16.50 -2.41
CA LYS A 5 24.45 16.21 -3.73
C LYS A 5 24.50 14.69 -3.92
N GLU A 6 23.38 13.99 -3.78
CA GLU A 6 23.31 12.58 -4.19
C GLU A 6 21.96 12.21 -4.81
N ASN A 7 22.07 11.67 -6.02
CA ASN A 7 21.13 11.01 -6.93
C ASN A 7 19.62 11.03 -6.62
N LEU A 8 18.90 11.69 -7.53
CA LEU A 8 17.44 11.70 -7.71
C LEU A 8 16.77 10.33 -7.95
N ARG A 9 17.53 9.21 -8.00
CA ARG A 9 17.04 7.89 -8.41
C ARG A 9 16.59 6.97 -7.26
N ASP A 10 16.95 7.28 -6.00
CA ASP A 10 16.74 6.38 -4.85
C ASP A 10 15.68 6.87 -3.85
N ARG A 11 14.69 7.65 -4.28
CA ARG A 11 13.60 8.07 -3.39
C ARG A 11 12.61 6.90 -3.20
N LYS A 12 12.64 6.26 -2.02
CA LYS A 12 11.51 5.45 -1.53
C LYS A 12 10.31 6.40 -1.39
N TRP A 13 9.42 6.41 -2.38
CA TRP A 13 8.21 7.23 -2.37
C TRP A 13 7.22 6.67 -1.34
N MET A 14 6.85 7.48 -0.34
CA MET A 14 5.65 7.25 0.46
C MET A 14 4.49 7.95 -0.23
N SER A 15 3.49 7.19 -0.66
CA SER A 15 2.26 7.75 -1.23
C SER A 15 1.17 7.75 -0.17
N TYR A 16 0.39 8.84 -0.16
CA TYR A 16 -1.01 8.93 0.27
C TYR A 16 -1.26 9.70 1.58
N LEU A 17 -1.49 11.01 1.45
CA LEU A 17 -2.27 11.79 2.42
C LEU A 17 -3.74 11.72 1.98
N ARG A 18 -4.57 10.93 2.66
CA ARG A 18 -6.04 11.00 2.51
C ARG A 18 -6.66 11.44 3.84
N ASN A 19 -7.69 12.27 3.73
CA ASN A 19 -8.48 12.90 4.80
C ASN A 19 -7.95 14.21 5.40
N LEU A 20 -6.97 14.87 4.78
CA LEU A 20 -6.70 16.29 5.06
C LEU A 20 -6.61 17.02 3.72
N GLU A 21 -7.58 17.90 3.46
CA GLU A 21 -7.69 18.67 2.22
C GLU A 21 -6.49 19.60 2.00
N LYS A 22 -5.74 19.88 3.07
CA LYS A 22 -4.46 20.59 3.10
C LYS A 22 -3.63 20.05 4.28
N TYR A 23 -2.33 19.86 4.07
CA TYR A 23 -1.35 19.62 5.13
C TYR A 23 -0.41 20.83 5.18
N GLY A 24 -0.47 21.62 6.24
CA GLY A 24 0.33 22.84 6.38
C GLY A 24 1.75 22.59 6.89
N ASN A 25 2.59 23.62 6.82
CA ASN A 25 3.91 23.68 7.46
C ASN A 25 3.83 23.87 9.00
N ASP A 26 2.66 23.63 9.59
CA ASP A 26 2.29 24.02 10.96
C ASP A 26 2.57 22.93 12.01
N HIS A 27 3.59 22.09 11.79
CA HIS A 27 3.95 21.03 12.74
C HIS A 27 2.80 20.04 13.01
N GLU A 28 2.08 19.65 11.97
CA GLU A 28 0.98 18.68 12.07
C GLU A 28 1.49 17.28 12.45
N GLU A 29 0.78 16.64 13.38
CA GLU A 29 1.03 15.26 13.76
C GLU A 29 0.52 14.29 12.70
N VAL A 30 1.35 13.29 12.39
CA VAL A 30 1.05 12.22 11.44
C VAL A 30 1.42 10.86 12.01
N GLU A 31 0.75 9.83 11.51
CA GLU A 31 1.07 8.44 11.79
C GLU A 31 1.77 7.80 10.58
N ILE A 32 2.85 7.07 10.85
CA ILE A 32 3.49 6.16 9.88
C ILE A 32 2.87 4.79 10.11
N VAL A 33 2.19 4.26 9.07
CA VAL A 33 1.41 3.02 9.15
C VAL A 33 1.84 2.02 8.09
N GLY A 34 1.99 0.74 8.45
CA GLY A 34 2.33 -0.37 7.57
C GLY A 34 3.69 -1.01 7.89
N LEU A 35 3.90 -2.25 7.42
CA LEU A 35 5.07 -3.12 7.63
C LEU A 35 5.37 -3.50 9.09
N SER A 36 4.70 -2.86 10.05
CA SER A 36 4.71 -3.18 11.48
C SER A 36 3.29 -3.07 12.03
N PRO A 37 2.92 -3.89 13.04
CA PRO A 37 1.66 -3.69 13.76
C PRO A 37 1.68 -2.42 14.61
N GLU A 38 2.86 -1.94 14.99
CA GLU A 38 3.03 -0.71 15.77
C GLU A 38 2.94 0.52 14.87
N VAL A 39 2.02 1.42 15.21
CA VAL A 39 1.88 2.72 14.55
C VAL A 39 2.78 3.74 15.23
N ARG A 40 3.66 4.37 14.46
CA ARG A 40 4.54 5.42 14.97
C ARG A 40 3.95 6.80 14.69
N ARG A 41 3.97 7.67 15.70
CA ARG A 41 3.61 9.09 15.57
C ARG A 41 4.85 9.95 15.38
N THR A 42 4.72 10.96 14.54
CA THR A 42 5.74 11.99 14.32
C THR A 42 5.07 13.28 13.88
N VAL A 43 5.88 14.32 13.65
CA VAL A 43 5.44 15.64 13.23
C VAL A 43 6.07 15.96 11.88
N VAL A 44 5.27 16.43 10.92
CA VAL A 44 5.78 16.99 9.66
C VAL A 44 6.35 18.37 9.95
N THR A 45 7.64 18.57 9.66
CA THR A 45 8.35 19.84 9.94
C THR A 45 8.62 20.67 8.70
N SER A 46 8.51 20.07 7.52
CA SER A 46 8.64 20.76 6.23
C SER A 46 8.01 19.91 5.13
N ILE A 47 7.41 20.58 4.15
CA ILE A 47 6.90 19.97 2.93
C ILE A 47 7.65 20.57 1.73
N GLU A 48 8.13 19.72 0.84
CA GLU A 48 8.90 20.15 -0.34
C GLU A 48 8.40 19.52 -1.64
N MET A 49 8.37 20.30 -2.71
CA MET A 49 8.14 19.83 -4.07
C MET A 49 9.16 20.47 -5.02
N PHE A 50 9.85 19.67 -5.83
CA PHE A 50 10.84 20.15 -6.81
C PHE A 50 11.87 21.15 -6.24
N HIS A 51 12.44 20.86 -5.06
CA HIS A 51 13.40 21.71 -4.34
C HIS A 51 12.85 23.06 -3.88
N LYS A 52 11.53 23.19 -3.74
CA LYS A 52 10.86 24.35 -3.15
C LYS A 52 10.08 23.90 -1.93
N THR A 53 10.23 24.62 -0.82
CA THR A 53 9.36 24.48 0.35
C THR A 53 7.97 24.99 0.00
N LEU A 54 6.96 24.26 0.45
CA LEU A 54 5.55 24.62 0.29
C LEU A 54 4.96 24.99 1.65
N ASP A 55 4.02 25.94 1.65
CA ASP A 55 3.26 26.27 2.85
C ASP A 55 2.25 25.16 3.20
N TYR A 56 1.72 24.47 2.18
CA TYR A 56 0.91 23.28 2.34
C TYR A 56 1.01 22.32 1.15
N GLY A 57 0.77 21.04 1.40
CA GLY A 57 0.54 20.02 0.36
C GLY A 57 -0.95 19.68 0.25
N GLN A 58 -1.41 19.30 -0.94
CA GLN A 58 -2.78 18.84 -1.19
C GLN A 58 -2.82 17.51 -1.95
N ALA A 59 -3.99 16.87 -1.97
CA ALA A 59 -4.18 15.62 -2.68
C ALA A 59 -3.82 15.77 -4.18
N GLY A 60 -3.01 14.83 -4.68
CA GLY A 60 -2.48 14.85 -6.05
C GLY A 60 -1.06 15.40 -6.18
N ASP A 61 -0.54 16.07 -5.16
CA ASP A 61 0.82 16.57 -5.14
C ASP A 61 1.86 15.46 -4.91
N ASN A 62 2.98 15.55 -5.64
CA ASN A 62 4.14 14.70 -5.41
C ASN A 62 5.15 15.42 -4.51
N ILE A 63 4.97 15.30 -3.20
CA ILE A 63 5.77 15.99 -2.19
C ILE A 63 6.78 15.07 -1.49
N GLY A 64 7.80 15.67 -0.89
CA GLY A 64 8.57 15.09 0.21
C GLY A 64 8.14 15.74 1.53
N CYS A 65 8.04 14.93 2.58
CA CYS A 65 7.76 15.39 3.94
C CYS A 65 9.01 15.18 4.81
N LEU A 66 9.47 16.22 5.49
CA LEU A 66 10.48 16.09 6.55
C LEU A 66 9.77 15.70 7.85
N LEU A 67 10.19 14.59 8.45
CA LEU A 67 9.58 14.04 9.65
C LEU A 67 10.50 14.25 10.86
N ARG A 68 9.94 14.70 11.98
CA ARG A 68 10.71 14.98 13.19
C ARG A 68 11.19 13.67 13.83
N GLY A 69 12.51 13.53 13.96
CA GLY A 69 13.11 12.42 14.70
C GLY A 69 12.87 11.05 14.08
N ILE A 70 12.73 11.00 12.75
CA ILE A 70 12.61 9.77 11.99
C ILE A 70 13.80 9.66 11.07
N ASP A 71 14.57 8.58 11.22
CA ASP A 71 15.69 8.27 10.35
C ASP A 71 15.24 7.56 9.08
N ARG A 72 16.11 7.57 8.06
CA ARG A 72 15.79 7.05 6.71
C ARG A 72 15.46 5.55 6.72
N ASP A 73 16.11 4.79 7.58
CA ASP A 73 15.93 3.35 7.75
C ASP A 73 14.66 3.00 8.52
N GLU A 74 14.01 3.97 9.16
CA GLU A 74 12.74 3.80 9.87
C GLU A 74 11.51 4.03 8.97
N VAL A 75 11.73 4.39 7.70
CA VAL A 75 10.68 4.59 6.69
C VAL A 75 10.95 3.76 5.45
N GLU A 76 9.93 3.01 5.05
CA GLU A 76 10.03 2.05 3.98
C GLU A 76 8.91 2.20 2.95
N ARG A 77 9.22 1.82 1.71
CA ARG A 77 8.22 1.84 0.63
C ARG A 77 7.16 0.80 0.95
N GLY A 78 5.90 1.24 1.00
CA GLY A 78 4.78 0.42 1.46
C GLY A 78 4.11 0.99 2.70
N MET A 79 4.85 1.75 3.50
CA MET A 79 4.28 2.57 4.57
C MET A 79 3.53 3.78 4.00
N VAL A 80 2.58 4.28 4.78
CA VAL A 80 1.81 5.49 4.48
C VAL A 80 1.94 6.51 5.61
N LEU A 81 1.86 7.79 5.25
CA LEU A 81 1.65 8.88 6.20
C LEU A 81 0.17 9.19 6.27
N ALA A 82 -0.44 9.10 7.45
CA ALA A 82 -1.87 9.27 7.61
C ALA A 82 -2.18 10.23 8.76
N ALA A 83 -3.37 10.83 8.71
CA ALA A 83 -3.90 11.54 9.86
C ALA A 83 -4.02 10.56 11.04
N PRO A 84 -3.70 10.96 12.28
CA PRO A 84 -3.73 10.05 13.42
C PRO A 84 -5.09 9.33 13.58
N GLY A 85 -5.04 8.00 13.68
CA GLY A 85 -6.20 7.12 13.85
C GLY A 85 -7.06 6.92 12.59
N SER A 86 -6.71 7.54 11.46
CA SER A 86 -7.52 7.50 10.23
C SER A 86 -7.42 6.18 9.45
N ILE A 87 -6.30 5.46 9.59
CA ILE A 87 -6.07 4.15 8.96
C ILE A 87 -5.23 3.30 9.91
N LYS A 88 -5.47 1.99 9.90
CA LYS A 88 -4.78 1.03 10.75
C LYS A 88 -4.05 -0.02 9.91
N PRO A 89 -2.96 -0.60 10.44
CA PRO A 89 -2.33 -1.74 9.80
C PRO A 89 -3.18 -2.99 10.02
N HIS A 90 -3.33 -3.77 8.95
CA HIS A 90 -4.20 -4.94 8.86
C HIS A 90 -3.46 -6.04 8.11
N THR A 91 -3.68 -7.29 8.50
CA THR A 91 -3.09 -8.48 7.85
C THR A 91 -4.13 -9.31 7.13
N GLU A 92 -5.42 -9.07 7.35
CA GLU A 92 -6.46 -9.89 6.75
C GLU A 92 -7.62 -9.08 6.18
N PHE A 93 -8.01 -9.41 4.95
CA PHE A 93 -9.10 -8.74 4.27
C PHE A 93 -9.87 -9.68 3.34
N MET A 94 -11.11 -9.27 3.01
CA MET A 94 -11.91 -9.83 1.95
C MET A 94 -11.80 -8.94 0.71
N GLY A 95 -11.72 -9.54 -0.47
CA GLY A 95 -11.71 -8.79 -1.72
C GLY A 95 -12.44 -9.50 -2.85
N GLU A 96 -13.08 -8.71 -3.71
CA GLU A 96 -13.63 -9.18 -4.98
C GLU A 96 -12.54 -9.02 -6.04
N VAL A 97 -12.29 -10.10 -6.80
CA VAL A 97 -11.15 -10.21 -7.70
C VAL A 97 -11.58 -10.74 -9.06
N TYR A 98 -11.16 -10.05 -10.11
CA TYR A 98 -11.12 -10.56 -11.47
C TYR A 98 -9.76 -11.20 -11.75
N VAL A 99 -9.75 -12.46 -12.16
CA VAL A 99 -8.53 -13.19 -12.55
C VAL A 99 -8.30 -13.01 -14.03
N LEU A 100 -7.13 -12.48 -14.40
CA LEU A 100 -6.82 -12.18 -15.79
C LEU A 100 -6.71 -13.46 -16.61
N ARG A 101 -7.29 -13.43 -17.81
CA ARG A 101 -7.15 -14.48 -18.82
C ARG A 101 -5.73 -14.50 -19.36
N LYS A 102 -5.38 -15.61 -20.02
CA LYS A 102 -4.11 -15.77 -20.73
C LYS A 102 -3.89 -14.66 -21.76
N GLU A 103 -4.93 -14.29 -22.50
CA GLU A 103 -4.86 -13.26 -23.55
C GLU A 103 -4.61 -11.85 -22.98
N GLU A 104 -4.94 -11.65 -21.70
CA GLU A 104 -4.69 -10.42 -20.93
C GLU A 104 -3.31 -10.43 -20.24
N GLY A 105 -2.51 -11.47 -20.47
CA GLY A 105 -1.20 -11.64 -19.84
C GLY A 105 -1.25 -12.29 -18.45
N GLY A 106 -2.41 -12.83 -18.06
CA GLY A 106 -2.62 -13.52 -16.79
C GLY A 106 -2.14 -14.98 -16.80
N ARG A 107 -2.80 -15.82 -16.00
CA ARG A 107 -2.42 -17.23 -15.84
C ARG A 107 -2.93 -18.09 -17.00
N HIS A 108 -2.23 -19.20 -17.23
CA HIS A 108 -2.68 -20.26 -18.14
C HIS A 108 -3.46 -21.36 -17.41
N THR A 109 -3.19 -21.54 -16.12
CA THR A 109 -3.73 -22.62 -15.29
C THR A 109 -4.45 -22.06 -14.08
N PRO A 110 -5.42 -22.81 -13.52
CA PRO A 110 -6.10 -22.40 -12.30
C PRO A 110 -5.15 -22.24 -11.12
N PHE A 111 -5.68 -21.65 -10.04
CA PHE A 111 -5.08 -21.71 -8.72
C PHE A 111 -6.09 -22.23 -7.69
N PHE A 112 -5.55 -22.68 -6.56
CA PHE A 112 -6.29 -23.33 -5.47
C PHE A 112 -6.11 -22.53 -4.17
N SER A 113 -6.90 -22.87 -3.16
CA SER A 113 -6.70 -22.34 -1.81
C SER A 113 -5.29 -22.66 -1.29
N GLY A 114 -4.67 -21.76 -0.55
CA GLY A 114 -3.28 -21.85 -0.09
C GLY A 114 -2.26 -21.31 -1.11
N TYR A 115 -2.70 -20.81 -2.27
CA TYR A 115 -1.84 -20.10 -3.21
C TYR A 115 -1.29 -18.81 -2.59
N LYS A 116 0.02 -18.56 -2.75
CA LYS A 116 0.76 -17.45 -2.11
C LYS A 116 1.38 -16.45 -3.09
N PRO A 117 0.59 -15.65 -3.83
CA PRO A 117 1.11 -14.62 -4.72
C PRO A 117 1.59 -13.37 -3.96
N GLN A 118 2.13 -12.42 -4.72
CA GLN A 118 2.34 -11.05 -4.24
C GLN A 118 1.08 -10.22 -4.47
N PHE A 119 0.71 -9.39 -3.51
CA PHE A 119 -0.35 -8.40 -3.62
C PHE A 119 0.30 -7.04 -3.74
N TYR A 120 0.09 -6.39 -4.88
CA TYR A 120 0.51 -5.01 -5.08
C TYR A 120 -0.56 -4.08 -4.51
N ILE A 121 -0.25 -3.50 -3.35
CA ILE A 121 -1.12 -2.59 -2.61
C ILE A 121 -0.41 -1.24 -2.54
N ARG A 122 -1.01 -0.23 -3.18
CA ARG A 122 -0.45 1.12 -3.37
C ARG A 122 0.95 1.11 -4.00
N THR A 123 1.99 1.03 -3.18
CA THR A 123 3.40 1.14 -3.59
C THR A 123 4.20 -0.13 -3.35
N MET A 124 3.67 -1.13 -2.65
CA MET A 124 4.43 -2.33 -2.28
C MET A 124 3.82 -3.61 -2.83
N ASP A 125 4.68 -4.58 -3.09
CA ASP A 125 4.33 -5.99 -3.23
C ASP A 125 4.46 -6.64 -1.84
N VAL A 126 3.40 -7.29 -1.37
CA VAL A 126 3.39 -8.05 -0.11
C VAL A 126 2.86 -9.45 -0.35
N THR A 127 3.55 -10.47 0.18
CA THR A 127 3.10 -11.85 0.01
C THR A 127 1.81 -12.06 0.79
N GLY A 128 0.84 -12.76 0.21
CA GLY A 128 -0.37 -13.13 0.92
C GLY A 128 -0.84 -14.53 0.53
N GLU A 129 -1.50 -15.21 1.45
CA GLU A 129 -2.17 -16.48 1.22
C GLU A 129 -3.63 -16.24 0.85
N ILE A 130 -4.06 -16.87 -0.24
CA ILE A 130 -5.45 -16.85 -0.70
C ILE A 130 -6.20 -18.03 -0.09
N ILE A 131 -7.34 -17.73 0.53
CA ILE A 131 -8.30 -18.71 1.02
C ILE A 131 -9.56 -18.58 0.16
N LEU A 132 -9.91 -19.65 -0.56
CA LEU A 132 -11.09 -19.69 -1.41
C LEU A 132 -12.36 -19.84 -0.54
N PRO A 133 -13.53 -19.38 -1.03
CA PRO A 133 -14.81 -19.63 -0.36
C PRO A 133 -15.09 -21.13 -0.24
N GLU A 134 -15.90 -21.51 0.76
CA GLU A 134 -16.37 -22.89 0.90
C GLU A 134 -17.06 -23.37 -0.37
N GLY A 135 -16.73 -24.60 -0.80
CA GLY A 135 -17.25 -25.19 -2.02
C GLY A 135 -16.56 -24.75 -3.32
N VAL A 136 -15.65 -23.76 -3.27
CA VAL A 136 -14.84 -23.37 -4.44
C VAL A 136 -13.50 -24.10 -4.38
N GLU A 137 -13.34 -25.13 -5.20
CA GLU A 137 -12.09 -25.92 -5.24
C GLU A 137 -10.95 -25.18 -5.95
N MET A 138 -11.26 -24.48 -7.05
CA MET A 138 -10.28 -23.81 -7.88
C MET A 138 -10.87 -22.58 -8.56
N VAL A 139 -10.00 -21.65 -8.96
CA VAL A 139 -10.37 -20.43 -9.71
C VAL A 139 -9.68 -20.44 -11.07
N MET A 140 -10.45 -20.26 -12.13
CA MET A 140 -9.97 -20.27 -13.51
C MET A 140 -9.58 -18.86 -13.98
N PRO A 141 -8.62 -18.74 -14.91
CA PRO A 141 -8.39 -17.47 -15.61
C PRO A 141 -9.66 -16.97 -16.30
N GLY A 142 -10.06 -15.73 -16.02
CA GLY A 142 -11.30 -15.11 -16.50
C GLY A 142 -12.45 -15.09 -15.49
N ASP A 143 -12.32 -15.73 -14.33
CA ASP A 143 -13.34 -15.74 -13.28
C ASP A 143 -13.36 -14.44 -12.47
N ASN A 144 -14.55 -14.15 -11.91
CA ASN A 144 -14.71 -13.19 -10.81
C ASN A 144 -15.01 -13.96 -9.53
N VAL A 145 -14.25 -13.72 -8.48
CA VAL A 145 -14.34 -14.48 -7.23
C VAL A 145 -14.11 -13.59 -6.01
N ASN A 146 -14.81 -13.89 -4.92
CA ASN A 146 -14.51 -13.32 -3.61
C ASN A 146 -13.42 -14.14 -2.93
N LEU A 147 -12.35 -13.49 -2.48
CA LEU A 147 -11.22 -14.13 -1.83
C LEU A 147 -11.04 -13.57 -0.42
N ARG A 148 -10.68 -14.44 0.51
CA ARG A 148 -10.09 -14.04 1.79
C ARG A 148 -8.57 -14.08 1.64
N VAL A 149 -7.89 -13.02 2.06
CA VAL A 149 -6.44 -12.88 1.89
C VAL A 149 -5.78 -12.64 3.23
N LYS A 150 -4.76 -13.44 3.54
CA LYS A 150 -3.88 -13.28 4.72
C LYS A 150 -2.50 -12.81 4.29
N LEU A 151 -2.16 -11.57 4.57
CA LEU A 151 -0.86 -10.96 4.28
C LEU A 151 0.18 -11.39 5.33
N ILE A 152 1.43 -11.56 4.91
CA ILE A 152 2.53 -11.93 5.82
C ILE A 152 3.01 -10.76 6.69
N GLU A 153 2.70 -9.54 6.28
CA GLU A 153 3.09 -8.29 6.94
C GLU A 153 1.87 -7.38 7.08
N PRO A 154 1.78 -6.58 8.16
CA PRO A 154 0.69 -5.63 8.33
C PRO A 154 0.74 -4.51 7.29
N VAL A 155 -0.41 -4.15 6.73
CA VAL A 155 -0.54 -3.17 5.66
C VAL A 155 -1.61 -2.17 6.03
N ALA A 156 -1.41 -0.90 5.70
CA ALA A 156 -2.48 0.09 5.84
C ALA A 156 -3.61 -0.25 4.86
N LEU A 157 -4.70 -0.90 5.30
CA LEU A 157 -5.81 -1.29 4.43
C LEU A 157 -7.02 -0.37 4.61
N GLU A 158 -7.76 -0.16 3.53
CA GLU A 158 -8.99 0.65 3.53
C GLU A 158 -10.00 -0.02 2.58
N LYS A 159 -11.23 -0.21 3.06
CA LYS A 159 -12.33 -0.75 2.26
C LYS A 159 -12.54 0.11 1.00
N GLY A 160 -12.73 -0.55 -0.14
CA GLY A 160 -12.83 0.06 -1.46
C GLY A 160 -11.48 0.34 -2.14
N SER A 161 -10.35 0.13 -1.45
CA SER A 161 -9.03 0.26 -2.09
C SER A 161 -8.83 -0.83 -3.12
N ARG A 162 -8.19 -0.46 -4.24
CA ARG A 162 -7.81 -1.41 -5.30
C ARG A 162 -6.46 -2.05 -5.01
N PHE A 163 -6.29 -3.28 -5.44
CA PHE A 163 -5.03 -4.00 -5.42
C PHE A 163 -4.86 -4.83 -6.70
N ALA A 164 -3.64 -5.27 -6.95
CA ALA A 164 -3.35 -6.25 -8.00
C ALA A 164 -2.73 -7.51 -7.39
N ILE A 165 -3.04 -8.67 -7.96
CA ILE A 165 -2.36 -9.92 -7.64
C ILE A 165 -1.27 -10.12 -8.68
N ARG A 166 -0.05 -10.41 -8.23
CA ARG A 166 1.13 -10.53 -9.06
C ARG A 166 1.90 -11.82 -8.81
N GLU A 167 2.42 -12.39 -9.88
CA GLU A 167 3.31 -13.56 -9.87
C GLU A 167 4.47 -13.31 -10.83
N GLY A 168 5.71 -13.52 -10.36
CA GLY A 168 6.91 -13.29 -11.19
C GLY A 168 7.00 -11.88 -11.78
N GLY A 169 6.45 -10.87 -11.08
CA GLY A 169 6.40 -9.48 -11.54
C GLY A 169 5.26 -9.14 -12.51
N ARG A 170 4.45 -10.13 -12.95
CA ARG A 170 3.30 -9.94 -13.85
C ARG A 170 1.99 -9.87 -13.07
N THR A 171 1.06 -9.03 -13.51
CA THR A 171 -0.29 -8.97 -12.96
C THR A 171 -1.11 -10.16 -13.46
N VAL A 172 -1.67 -10.92 -12.52
CA VAL A 172 -2.51 -12.09 -12.78
C VAL A 172 -3.94 -11.93 -12.27
N GLY A 173 -4.20 -10.91 -11.46
CA GLY A 173 -5.54 -10.56 -10.98
C GLY A 173 -5.63 -9.09 -10.62
N ALA A 174 -6.85 -8.55 -10.65
CA ALA A 174 -7.16 -7.20 -10.18
C ALA A 174 -8.34 -7.27 -9.22
N GLY A 175 -8.26 -6.56 -8.09
CA GLY A 175 -9.28 -6.65 -7.08
C GLY A 175 -9.56 -5.36 -6.34
N VAL A 176 -10.63 -5.39 -5.56
CA VAL A 176 -11.05 -4.34 -4.64
C VAL A 176 -11.26 -4.94 -3.25
N ILE A 177 -10.76 -4.27 -2.22
CA ILE A 177 -10.99 -4.69 -0.83
C ILE A 177 -12.47 -4.44 -0.51
N THR A 178 -13.20 -5.48 -0.18
CA THR A 178 -14.63 -5.40 0.15
C THR A 178 -14.84 -5.27 1.65
N ASP A 179 -14.02 -5.91 2.49
CA ASP A 179 -14.07 -5.79 3.95
C ASP A 179 -12.69 -6.05 4.57
N ILE A 180 -12.47 -5.50 5.78
CA ILE A 180 -11.26 -5.72 6.58
C ILE A 180 -11.62 -6.66 7.73
N ILE A 181 -10.81 -7.69 7.94
CA ILE A 181 -11.08 -8.74 8.93
C ILE A 181 -10.21 -8.55 10.17
N GLU A 182 -8.91 -8.34 9.96
CA GLU A 182 -7.91 -8.16 11.03
C GLU A 182 -6.88 -7.11 10.66
#